data_AF-A0A0G0M7F9-F1
#
_entry.id   AF-A0A0G0M7F9-F1
#
_cell.length_a   1.000
_cell.length_b   1.000
_cell.length_c   1.000
_cell.angle_alpha   90.00
_cell.angle_beta   90.00
_cell.angle_gamma   90.00
#
_symmetry.space_group_name_H-M   'P 1'
#
loop_
_entity.id
_entity.type
_entity.pdbx_description
1 polymer ?
#
loop_
_entity_poly.entity_id
_entity_poly.type
_entity_poly.pdbx_seq_one_letter_code
_entity_poly.pdbx_strand_id
1 'polypeptide(L)'
;MNIEKSDMQQIIFTTKYYCELCKKEQIVHLYGAPDSSFTKDDEPELIEWARHFHWIDRHRVCAICGELVISDELDLAVNNGSIKIHSSYTDHYQNIQQGDQFGHLLIVHESCTQKI
;
A
#
# COMPACT_ATOMS: atom_id res chain seq x y z
N MET A 1 20.84 -11.53 28.20
CA MET A 1 21.25 -10.81 26.98
C MET A 1 20.73 -9.40 27.13
N ASN A 2 21.63 -8.45 27.38
CA ASN A 2 21.29 -7.04 27.45
C ASN A 2 21.07 -6.55 26.02
N ILE A 3 19.88 -6.04 25.74
CA ILE A 3 19.60 -5.29 24.51
C ILE A 3 20.34 -3.96 24.69
N GLU A 4 21.52 -3.83 24.09
CA GLU A 4 22.25 -2.58 24.12
C GLU A 4 21.49 -1.51 23.32
N LYS A 5 21.40 -0.30 23.88
CA LYS A 5 20.73 0.89 23.34
C LYS A 5 21.32 1.41 21.99
N SER A 6 22.10 0.60 21.26
CA SER A 6 22.86 1.01 20.07
C SER A 6 22.15 0.74 18.74
N ASP A 7 21.02 0.04 18.71
CA ASP A 7 20.25 -0.23 17.49
C ASP A 7 19.31 0.93 17.11
N MET A 8 19.65 2.18 17.45
CA MET A 8 18.85 3.32 17.02
C MET A 8 19.07 3.59 15.54
N GLN A 9 18.11 3.16 14.73
CA GLN A 9 18.02 3.52 13.32
C GLN A 9 17.85 5.04 13.23
N GLN A 10 18.82 5.76 12.69
CA GLN A 10 18.74 7.19 12.46
C GLN A 10 18.12 7.46 11.08
N ILE A 11 17.48 8.61 10.90
CA ILE A 11 17.04 9.05 9.57
C ILE A 11 18.29 9.37 8.74
N ILE A 12 18.58 8.56 7.74
CA ILE A 12 19.72 8.75 6.82
C ILE A 12 19.31 9.49 5.54
N PHE A 13 18.01 9.51 5.21
CA PHE A 13 17.49 10.25 4.07
C PHE A 13 16.02 10.64 4.27
N THR A 14 15.60 11.77 3.71
CA THR A 14 14.20 12.20 3.71
C THR A 14 13.81 12.73 2.34
N THR A 15 12.70 12.24 1.81
CA THR A 15 12.09 12.71 0.57
C THR A 15 10.57 12.80 0.71
N LYS A 16 9.89 13.23 -0.34
CA LYS A 16 8.44 13.31 -0.43
C LYS A 16 7.94 12.89 -1.79
N TYR A 17 6.72 12.37 -1.84
CA TYR A 17 6.00 12.13 -3.09
C TYR A 17 4.53 12.54 -2.94
N TYR A 18 3.89 12.92 -4.03
CA TYR A 18 2.45 13.22 -4.02
C TYR A 18 1.62 11.95 -4.21
N CYS A 19 0.68 11.70 -3.29
CA CYS A 19 -0.26 10.60 -3.42
C CYS A 19 -1.55 11.08 -4.07
N GLU A 20 -1.85 10.56 -5.27
CA GLU A 20 -3.05 10.91 -6.03
C GLU A 20 -4.37 10.47 -5.38
N LEU A 21 -4.35 9.43 -4.56
CA LEU A 21 -5.54 8.91 -3.88
C LEU A 21 -5.82 9.69 -2.58
N CYS A 22 -4.79 9.93 -1.77
CA CYS A 22 -4.88 10.79 -0.58
C CYS A 22 -4.97 12.30 -0.92
N LYS A 23 -4.71 12.69 -2.16
CA LYS A 23 -4.62 14.09 -2.64
C LYS A 23 -3.68 14.98 -1.81
N LYS A 24 -2.59 14.41 -1.27
CA LYS A 24 -1.63 15.13 -0.41
C LYS A 24 -0.20 14.57 -0.53
N GLU A 25 0.79 15.39 -0.20
CA GLU A 25 2.20 14.97 -0.12
C GLU A 25 2.41 13.99 1.04
N GLN A 26 3.14 12.90 0.79
CA GLN A 26 3.63 11.96 1.78
C GLN A 26 5.11 12.19 2.02
N ILE A 27 5.51 12.20 3.29
CA ILE A 27 6.92 12.28 3.69
C ILE A 27 7.43 10.85 3.86
N VAL A 28 8.62 10.58 3.31
CA VAL A 28 9.31 9.31 3.40
C VAL A 28 10.61 9.52 4.15
N HIS A 29 10.79 8.78 5.23
CA HIS A 29 12.04 8.74 5.99
C HIS A 29 12.68 7.38 5.77
N LEU A 30 13.93 7.38 5.29
CA LEU A 30 14.76 6.19 5.26
C LEU A 30 15.57 6.15 6.54
N TYR A 31 15.41 5.07 7.29
CA TYR A 31 16.19 4.82 8.49
C TYR A 31 17.31 3.82 8.21
N GLY A 32 18.48 4.04 8.81
CA GLY A 32 19.64 3.17 8.63
C GLY A 32 20.59 3.22 9.82
N ALA A 33 21.64 2.40 9.74
CA ALA A 33 22.70 2.41 10.73
C ALA A 33 23.51 3.72 10.66
N PRO A 34 24.27 4.07 11.72
CA PRO A 34 25.06 5.30 11.78
C PRO A 34 26.00 5.54 10.58
N ASP A 35 26.51 4.47 9.99
CA ASP A 35 27.45 4.43 8.87
C ASP A 35 26.79 4.16 7.51
N SER A 36 25.47 4.00 7.47
CA SER A 36 24.73 3.78 6.23
C SER A 36 24.69 5.07 5.40
N SER A 37 25.05 4.96 4.12
CA SER A 37 24.96 6.04 3.14
C SER A 37 23.87 5.76 2.11
N PHE A 38 23.07 6.77 1.81
CA PHE A 38 22.07 6.76 0.73
C PHE A 38 22.27 8.00 -0.14
N THR A 39 22.17 7.87 -1.47
CA THR A 39 22.46 8.97 -2.38
C THR A 39 21.20 9.55 -3.01
N LYS A 40 21.33 10.76 -3.58
CA LYS A 40 20.26 11.41 -4.34
C LYS A 40 19.89 10.63 -5.62
N ASP A 41 20.82 9.85 -6.16
CA ASP A 41 20.60 9.08 -7.38
C ASP A 41 19.66 7.88 -7.13
N ASP A 42 19.59 7.40 -5.89
CA ASP A 42 18.72 6.29 -5.45
C ASP A 42 17.29 6.75 -5.06
N GLU A 43 17.06 8.08 -5.00
CA GLU A 43 15.77 8.67 -4.59
C GLU A 43 14.56 8.18 -5.40
N PRO A 44 14.62 8.01 -6.74
CA PRO A 44 13.48 7.52 -7.51
C PRO A 44 13.05 6.11 -7.08
N GLU A 45 14.00 5.22 -6.83
CA GLU A 45 13.72 3.86 -6.37
C GLU A 45 13.07 3.90 -4.98
N LEU A 46 13.63 4.66 -4.03
CA LEU A 46 13.01 4.83 -2.70
C LEU A 46 11.57 5.36 -2.79
N ILE A 47 11.29 6.30 -3.70
CA ILE A 47 9.94 6.80 -3.94
C ILE A 47 9.03 5.68 -4.48
N GLU A 48 9.51 4.85 -5.39
CA GLU A 48 8.75 3.71 -5.90
C GLU A 48 8.41 2.70 -4.79
N TRP A 49 9.39 2.32 -3.96
CA TRP A 49 9.17 1.44 -2.81
C TRP A 49 8.19 2.07 -1.80
N ALA A 50 8.38 3.34 -1.47
CA ALA A 50 7.49 4.04 -0.54
C ALA A 50 6.05 4.13 -1.07
N ARG A 51 5.88 4.38 -2.38
CA ARG A 51 4.56 4.35 -3.03
C ARG A 51 3.96 2.95 -2.96
N HIS A 52 4.73 1.92 -3.25
CA HIS A 52 4.28 0.53 -3.20
C HIS A 52 3.77 0.15 -1.80
N PHE A 53 4.58 0.35 -0.76
CA PHE A 53 4.17 0.01 0.62
C PHE A 53 3.01 0.88 1.12
N HIS A 54 3.05 2.19 0.88
CA HIS A 54 1.95 3.07 1.26
C HIS A 54 0.64 2.73 0.52
N TRP A 55 0.72 2.18 -0.69
CA TRP A 55 -0.44 1.66 -1.39
C TRP A 55 -0.95 0.37 -0.74
N ILE A 56 -0.09 -0.63 -0.55
CA ILE A 56 -0.44 -1.90 0.10
C ILE A 56 -1.04 -1.70 1.49
N ASP A 57 -0.49 -0.77 2.27
CA ASP A 57 -0.85 -0.61 3.67
C ASP A 57 -2.03 0.33 3.89
N ARG A 58 -2.24 1.30 2.99
CA ARG A 58 -3.19 2.42 3.23
C ARG A 58 -4.13 2.74 2.08
N HIS A 59 -3.92 2.16 0.92
CA HIS A 59 -4.81 2.32 -0.22
C HIS A 59 -5.32 0.96 -0.64
N ARG A 60 -6.31 0.46 0.08
CA ARG A 60 -7.17 -0.61 -0.42
C ARG A 60 -8.42 0.04 -0.96
N VAL A 61 -8.81 -0.27 -2.20
CA VAL A 61 -10.07 0.22 -2.78
C VAL A 61 -11.06 -0.92 -2.79
N CYS A 62 -12.29 -0.65 -2.37
CA CYS A 62 -13.37 -1.62 -2.45
C CYS A 62 -13.73 -1.88 -3.91
N ALA A 63 -13.74 -3.15 -4.32
CA ALA A 63 -14.05 -3.57 -5.68
C ALA A 63 -15.48 -3.22 -6.09
N ILE A 64 -16.41 -2.97 -5.15
CA ILE A 64 -17.83 -2.74 -5.44
C ILE A 64 -18.18 -1.26 -5.48
N CYS A 65 -17.82 -0.51 -4.44
CA CYS A 65 -18.18 0.92 -4.35
C CYS A 65 -17.05 1.84 -4.84
N GLY A 66 -15.82 1.34 -4.97
CA GLY A 66 -14.70 2.14 -5.45
C GLY A 66 -14.10 3.10 -4.43
N GLU A 67 -14.60 3.09 -3.19
CA GLU A 67 -14.10 3.89 -2.08
C GLU A 67 -12.93 3.19 -1.35
N LEU A 68 -12.13 3.96 -0.60
CA LEU A 68 -11.04 3.40 0.19
C LEU A 68 -11.56 2.55 1.36
N VAL A 69 -10.95 1.38 1.56
CA VAL A 69 -11.14 0.48 2.69
C VAL A 69 -10.01 0.76 3.68
N ILE A 70 -10.36 0.87 4.96
CA ILE A 70 -9.37 1.02 6.03
C ILE A 70 -8.71 -0.35 6.23
N SER A 71 -7.38 -0.40 6.30
CA SER A 71 -6.63 -1.66 6.20
C SER A 71 -6.86 -2.67 7.33
N ASP A 72 -7.49 -2.26 8.42
CA ASP A 72 -7.93 -3.10 9.54
C ASP A 72 -9.39 -3.57 9.44
N GLU A 73 -10.18 -3.07 8.47
CA GLU A 73 -11.60 -3.38 8.26
C GLU A 73 -11.87 -3.86 6.82
N LEU A 74 -11.16 -4.92 6.41
CA LEU A 74 -11.28 -5.49 5.05
C LEU A 74 -12.01 -6.83 5.04
N ASP A 75 -13.01 -6.93 4.17
CA ASP A 75 -13.65 -8.18 3.79
C ASP A 75 -13.12 -8.65 2.43
N LEU A 76 -13.14 -9.96 2.22
CA LEU A 76 -12.76 -10.61 0.97
C LEU A 76 -13.96 -11.29 0.32
N ALA A 77 -14.18 -11.02 -0.97
CA ALA A 77 -15.23 -11.66 -1.77
C ALA A 77 -14.65 -12.42 -2.95
N VAL A 78 -15.14 -13.63 -3.21
CA VAL A 78 -14.73 -14.42 -4.39
C VAL A 78 -15.38 -13.83 -5.64
N ASN A 79 -14.56 -13.37 -6.59
CA ASN A 79 -14.97 -12.99 -7.93
C ASN A 79 -15.23 -14.24 -8.77
N ASN A 80 -16.49 -14.64 -8.87
CA ASN A 80 -16.97 -15.69 -9.77
C ASN A 80 -17.58 -15.13 -11.07
N GLY A 81 -17.36 -13.82 -11.37
CA GLY A 81 -17.93 -13.13 -12.51
C GLY A 81 -19.31 -12.50 -12.26
N SER A 82 -19.93 -12.68 -11.09
CA SER A 82 -21.20 -12.02 -10.75
C SER A 82 -21.03 -10.60 -10.19
N ILE A 83 -19.84 -10.27 -9.69
CA ILE A 83 -19.57 -8.98 -9.05
C ILE A 83 -19.12 -7.97 -10.11
N LYS A 84 -19.93 -6.94 -10.33
CA LYS A 84 -19.56 -5.80 -11.19
C LYS A 84 -18.52 -4.94 -10.46
N ILE A 85 -17.29 -4.97 -10.97
CA ILE A 85 -16.17 -4.22 -10.39
C ILE A 85 -16.29 -2.72 -10.73
N HIS A 86 -16.07 -1.86 -9.74
CA HIS A 86 -16.07 -0.42 -9.88
C HIS A 86 -14.87 0.07 -10.70
N SER A 87 -15.04 1.11 -11.52
CA SER A 87 -13.98 1.60 -12.41
C SER A 87 -12.78 2.23 -11.70
N SER A 88 -12.96 2.69 -10.47
CA SER A 88 -11.85 3.19 -9.62
C SER A 88 -11.02 2.05 -9.00
N TYR A 89 -11.48 0.81 -9.10
CA TYR A 89 -10.69 -0.37 -8.76
C TYR A 89 -9.67 -0.60 -9.89
N THR A 90 -8.50 0.04 -9.75
CA THR A 90 -7.54 0.21 -10.85
C THR A 90 -6.83 -1.08 -11.24
N ASP A 91 -6.31 -1.14 -12.47
CA ASP A 91 -5.49 -2.25 -12.99
C ASP A 91 -4.24 -2.54 -12.14
N HIS A 92 -3.77 -1.56 -11.35
CA HIS A 92 -2.69 -1.79 -10.39
C HIS A 92 -3.13 -2.75 -9.26
N TYR A 93 -4.41 -2.75 -8.86
CA TYR A 93 -4.98 -3.76 -7.97
C TYR A 93 -5.08 -5.14 -8.64
N GLN A 94 -5.48 -5.17 -9.92
CA GLN A 94 -5.55 -6.41 -10.70
C GLN A 94 -4.16 -7.03 -10.92
N ASN A 95 -3.11 -6.22 -11.06
CA ASN A 95 -1.74 -6.69 -11.24
C ASN A 95 -1.08 -7.16 -9.94
N ILE A 96 -1.43 -6.57 -8.78
CA ILE A 96 -1.04 -7.12 -7.47
C ILE A 96 -1.67 -8.51 -7.26
N GLN A 97 -2.89 -8.74 -7.78
CA GLN A 97 -3.52 -10.08 -7.79
C GLN A 97 -2.84 -11.09 -8.73
N GLN A 98 -2.18 -10.66 -9.81
CA GLN A 98 -1.50 -11.60 -10.72
C GLN A 98 -0.27 -12.26 -10.08
N GLY A 99 0.24 -11.72 -8.97
CA GLY A 99 1.28 -12.34 -8.14
C GLY A 99 0.76 -13.12 -6.93
N ASP A 100 -0.55 -13.10 -6.68
CA ASP A 100 -1.21 -13.78 -5.56
C ASP A 100 -1.86 -15.09 -6.06
N GLN A 101 -1.64 -16.21 -5.36
CA GLN A 101 -2.26 -17.51 -5.67
C GLN A 101 -3.80 -17.47 -5.61
N PHE A 102 -4.38 -16.40 -5.05
CA PHE A 102 -5.81 -16.20 -4.88
C PHE A 102 -6.38 -15.07 -5.73
N GLY A 103 -5.88 -14.82 -6.96
CA GLY A 103 -6.35 -13.78 -7.89
C GLY A 103 -7.85 -13.73 -8.23
N HIS A 104 -8.68 -14.55 -7.58
CA HIS A 104 -10.13 -14.48 -7.52
C HIS A 104 -10.69 -13.72 -6.30
N LEU A 105 -9.88 -13.28 -5.32
CA LEU A 105 -10.36 -12.60 -4.11
C LEU A 105 -10.35 -11.07 -4.27
N LEU A 106 -11.52 -10.45 -4.18
CA LEU A 106 -11.74 -9.00 -4.21
C LEU A 106 -11.74 -8.43 -2.80
N ILE A 107 -11.10 -7.29 -2.62
CA ILE A 107 -11.21 -6.51 -1.39
C ILE A 107 -12.49 -5.69 -1.45
N VAL A 108 -13.31 -5.76 -0.40
CA VAL A 108 -14.61 -5.10 -0.33
C VAL A 108 -14.87 -4.60 1.08
N HIS A 109 -15.69 -3.56 1.24
CA HIS A 109 -16.22 -3.20 2.56
C HIS A 109 -17.24 -4.25 3.01
N GLU A 110 -17.35 -4.48 4.31
CA GLU A 110 -18.41 -5.33 4.90
C GLU A 110 -19.82 -4.86 4.50
N SER A 111 -20.05 -3.54 4.47
CA SER A 111 -21.34 -3.00 4.01
C SER A 111 -21.64 -3.26 2.52
N CYS A 112 -20.61 -3.57 1.72
CA CYS A 112 -20.75 -3.92 0.31
C CYS A 112 -20.96 -5.42 0.12
N THR A 113 -20.39 -6.29 0.96
CA THR A 113 -20.64 -7.74 0.93
C THR A 113 -22.07 -8.08 1.26
N GLN A 114 -22.70 -7.35 2.19
CA GLN A 114 -24.11 -7.53 2.55
C GLN A 114 -25.12 -7.17 1.44
N LYS A 115 -24.66 -6.59 0.31
CA LYS A 115 -25.50 -6.17 -0.82
C LYS A 115 -25.42 -7.12 -2.02
N ILE A 116 -24.62 -8.17 -1.93
CA ILE A 116 -24.39 -9.20 -2.96
C ILE A 116 -25.23 -10.42 -2.62
#